data_AF-A0A356ISQ0-F1
#
_entry.id   AF-A0A356ISQ0-F1
#
_cell.length_a   1.000
_cell.length_b   1.000
_cell.length_c   1.000
_cell.angle_alpha   90.00
_cell.angle_beta   90.00
_cell.angle_gamma   90.00
#
_symmetry.space_group_name_H-M   'P 1'
#
loop_
_entity.id
_entity.type
_entity.pdbx_description
1 polymer ?
#
loop_
_entity_poly.entity_id
_entity_poly.type
_entity_poly.pdbx_seq_one_letter_code
_entity_poly.pdbx_strand_id
1 'polypeptide(L)' 'HYVLYGGSNEELWERLYHAGCDSEFSIARYGLNSLAEVVGWARPEVVPPRNGRTSKALRALGFSVKIY' A
#
# COMPACT_ATOMS: atom_id res chain seq x y z
N HIS A 1 1.78 0.55 12.49
CA HIS A 1 0.43 1.14 12.62
C HIS A 1 0.29 2.51 11.95
N TYR A 2 1.25 3.43 12.09
CA TYR A 2 1.17 4.81 11.58
C TYR A 2 0.61 4.96 10.15
N VAL A 3 1.24 4.36 9.14
CA VAL A 3 0.79 4.51 7.74
C VAL A 3 -0.61 3.91 7.53
N LEU A 4 -0.80 2.65 7.93
CA LEU A 4 -2.01 1.88 7.61
C LEU A 4 -3.26 2.31 8.41
N TYR A 5 -3.09 2.73 9.66
CA TYR A 5 -4.18 2.89 10.64
C TYR A 5 -4.03 4.12 11.55
N GLY A 6 -3.04 4.98 11.32
CA GLY A 6 -2.69 6.08 12.23
C GLY A 6 -3.56 7.32 12.12
N GLY A 7 -4.61 7.32 11.31
CA GLY A 7 -5.50 8.46 11.11
C GLY A 7 -6.58 8.15 10.07
N SER A 8 -7.16 9.19 9.47
CA SER A 8 -8.26 9.03 8.50
C SER A 8 -7.76 8.44 7.17
N ASN A 9 -8.70 8.05 6.31
CA ASN A 9 -8.38 7.52 4.98
C ASN A 9 -7.86 8.62 4.05
N GLU A 10 -8.30 9.87 4.24
CA GLU A 10 -7.91 11.04 3.44
C GLU A 10 -6.43 11.38 3.67
N GLU A 11 -5.98 11.25 4.92
CA GLU A 11 -4.59 11.48 5.35
C GLU A 11 -3.63 10.32 4.97
N LEU A 12 -4.14 9.20 4.43
CA LEU A 12 -3.34 8.02 4.12
C LEU A 12 -2.16 8.34 3.20
N TRP A 13 -2.39 9.17 2.17
CA TRP A 13 -1.37 9.54 1.20
C TRP A 13 -0.27 10.40 1.81
N GLU A 14 -0.64 11.32 2.70
CA GLU A 14 0.31 12.17 3.40
C GLU A 14 1.19 11.35 4.35
N ARG A 15 0.59 10.45 5.15
CA ARG A 15 1.34 9.54 6.02
C ARG A 15 2.23 8.58 5.25
N LEU A 16 1.76 8.08 4.11
CA LEU A 16 2.54 7.22 3.23
C LEU A 16 3.76 7.97 2.66
N TYR A 17 3.55 9.19 2.18
CA TYR A 17 4.63 10.03 1.66
C TYR A 17 5.63 10.39 2.77
N HIS A 18 5.14 10.81 3.93
CA HIS A 18 5.95 11.06 5.11
C HIS A 18 6.82 9.85 5.45
N ALA A 19 6.25 8.66 5.56
CA ALA A 19 7.00 7.44 5.89
C ALA A 19 8.01 7.04 4.81
N GLY A 20 7.79 7.43 3.54
CA GLY A 20 8.72 7.17 2.45
C GLY A 20 9.88 8.16 2.34
N CYS A 21 9.75 9.35 2.94
CA CYS A 21 10.71 10.44 2.84
C CYS A 21 11.44 10.74 4.16
N ASP A 22 10.83 10.43 5.30
CA ASP A 22 11.42 10.65 6.61
C ASP A 22 12.41 9.52 6.98
N SER A 23 13.62 9.90 7.37
CA SER A 23 14.67 8.98 7.79
C SER A 23 14.31 8.14 9.02
N GLU A 24 13.47 8.66 9.93
CA GLU A 24 13.01 7.96 11.14
C GLU A 24 12.09 6.77 10.78
N PHE A 25 11.33 6.92 9.71
CA PHE A 25 10.44 5.88 9.20
C PHE A 25 11.07 5.03 8.09
N SER A 26 12.31 5.35 7.71
CA SER A 26 12.98 4.71 6.59
C SER A 26 13.35 3.25 6.90
N ILE A 27 13.06 2.37 5.95
CA ILE A 27 13.49 0.97 5.99
C ILE A 27 14.43 0.77 4.81
N ALA A 28 15.62 0.23 5.06
CA ALA A 28 16.64 0.06 4.03
C ALA A 28 16.09 -0.74 2.83
N ARG A 29 16.28 -0.18 1.62
CA ARG A 29 15.80 -0.74 0.33
C ARG A 29 14.27 -0.85 0.20
N TYR A 30 13.53 -0.26 1.13
CA TYR A 30 12.09 -0.33 1.18
C TYR A 30 11.50 1.08 1.08
N GLY A 31 11.48 1.58 -0.16
CA GLY A 31 11.06 2.94 -0.48
C GLY A 31 9.54 3.09 -0.63
N LEU A 32 9.13 4.32 -0.93
CA LEU A 32 7.73 4.75 -1.08
C LEU A 32 6.86 3.78 -1.92
N ASN A 33 7.38 3.30 -3.06
CA ASN A 33 6.63 2.37 -3.91
C ASN A 33 6.35 1.02 -3.21
N SER A 34 7.29 0.53 -2.40
CA SER A 34 7.09 -0.72 -1.66
C SER A 34 6.07 -0.54 -0.53
N LEU A 35 6.10 0.62 0.14
CA LEU A 35 5.07 0.98 1.12
C LEU A 35 3.69 1.10 0.46
N ALA A 36 3.60 1.73 -0.71
CA ALA A 36 2.35 1.89 -1.46
C ALA A 36 1.74 0.53 -1.85
N GLU A 37 2.59 -0.43 -2.23
CA GLU A 37 2.16 -1.81 -2.51
C GLU A 37 1.52 -2.46 -1.29
N VAL A 38 2.15 -2.35 -0.11
CA VAL A 38 1.60 -2.90 1.13
C VAL A 38 0.30 -2.21 1.54
N VAL A 39 0.21 -0.89 1.36
CA VAL A 39 -1.06 -0.17 1.57
C VAL A 39 -2.16 -0.76 0.69
N GLY A 40 -1.88 -1.00 -0.60
CA GLY A 40 -2.84 -1.60 -1.51
C GLY A 40 -3.26 -3.02 -1.12
N TRP A 41 -2.37 -3.80 -0.50
CA TRP A 41 -2.70 -5.17 -0.04
C TRP A 41 -3.47 -5.16 1.28
N ALA A 42 -3.09 -4.29 2.22
CA ALA A 42 -3.66 -4.27 3.56
C ALA A 42 -4.97 -3.47 3.65
N ARG A 43 -5.19 -2.51 2.74
CA ARG A 43 -6.37 -1.63 2.68
C ARG A 43 -7.00 -1.58 1.27
N PRO A 44 -7.33 -2.73 0.65
CA PRO A 44 -7.84 -2.79 -0.73
C PRO A 44 -9.15 -2.03 -0.94
N GLU A 45 -9.93 -1.81 0.12
CA GLU A 45 -11.17 -1.04 0.13
C GLU A 45 -10.95 0.48 0.00
N VAL A 46 -9.77 0.97 0.39
CA VAL A 46 -9.40 2.40 0.27
C VAL A 46 -8.54 2.62 -0.97
N VAL A 47 -7.56 1.75 -1.19
CA VAL A 47 -6.63 1.83 -2.33
C VAL A 47 -6.52 0.45 -2.95
N PRO A 48 -6.98 0.24 -4.20
CA PRO A 48 -6.86 -1.07 -4.83
C PRO A 48 -5.38 -1.42 -5.12
N PRO A 49 -5.00 -2.70 -5.06
CA PRO A 49 -3.66 -3.15 -5.47
C PRO A 49 -3.36 -2.76 -6.93
N ARG A 50 -2.21 -2.13 -7.19
CA ARG A 50 -1.82 -1.65 -8.53
C ARG A 50 -0.79 -2.52 -9.25
N ASN A 51 -0.27 -3.56 -8.60
CA ASN A 51 0.76 -4.41 -9.17
C ASN A 51 0.18 -5.61 -9.90
N GLY A 52 0.44 -5.68 -11.21
CA GLY A 52 -0.02 -6.76 -12.06
C GLY A 52 0.44 -8.16 -11.61
N ARG A 53 1.61 -8.31 -10.97
CA ARG A 53 2.07 -9.59 -10.40
C ARG A 53 1.21 -9.99 -9.21
N THR A 54 0.92 -9.05 -8.31
CA THR A 54 0.02 -9.26 -7.17
C THR A 54 -1.39 -9.58 -7.65
N SER A 55 -1.95 -8.77 -8.56
CA SER A 55 -3.28 -8.98 -9.10
C SER A 55 -3.40 -10.33 -9.82
N LYS A 56 -2.36 -10.77 -10.53
CA LYS A 56 -2.30 -12.10 -11.17
C LYS A 56 -2.31 -13.22 -10.13
N ALA A 57 -1.49 -13.11 -9.07
CA ALA A 57 -1.44 -14.11 -8.01
C ALA A 57 -2.77 -14.21 -7.25
N LEU A 58 -3.35 -13.06 -6.88
CA LEU A 58 -4.65 -13.01 -6.21
C LEU A 58 -5.77 -13.60 -7.06
N ARG A 59 -5.80 -13.33 -8.37
CA ARG A 59 -6.74 -13.98 -9.31
C ARG A 59 -6.55 -15.49 -9.36
N ALA A 60 -5.30 -15.96 -9.43
CA ALA A 60 -5.01 -17.40 -9.46
C ALA A 60 -5.47 -18.13 -8.18
N LEU A 61 -5.49 -17.42 -7.04
CA LEU A 61 -6.01 -17.92 -5.76
C LEU A 61 -7.54 -17.84 -5.64
N GLY A 62 -8.26 -17.37 -6.67
CA GLY A 62 -9.72 -17.31 -6.69
C GLY A 62 -10.33 -16.02 -6.13
N PHE A 63 -9.51 -15.00 -5.80
CA PHE A 63 -10.04 -13.71 -5.34
C PHE A 63 -10.61 -12.88 -6.50
N SER A 64 -11.74 -12.21 -6.24
CA SER A 64 -12.38 -11.29 -7.19
C SER A 64 -11.64 -9.95 -7.24
N VAL A 65 -10.53 -9.89 -7.99
CA VAL A 65 -9.70 -8.68 -8.14
C VAL A 65 -10.16 -7.82 -9.33
N LYS A 66 -10.58 -6.59 -9.05
CA LYS A 66 -10.80 -5.54 -10.05
C LYS A 66 -9.47 -4.91 -10.43
N ILE A 67 -9.15 -4.94 -11.72
CA ILE A 67 -7.98 -4.25 -12.29
C ILE A 67 -8.53 -2.97 -12.92
N TYR A 68 -7.97 -1.82 -12.51
CA TYR A 68 -8.34 -0.49 -12.98
C TYR A 68 -7.26 0.05 -13.90
#